data_AF-A0A5J6WJY6-F1
#
_entry.id   AF-A0A5J6WJY6-F1
#
_cell.length_a   1.000
_cell.length_b   1.000
_cell.length_c   1.000
_cell.angle_alpha   90.00
_cell.angle_beta   90.00
_cell.angle_gamma   90.00
#
_symmetry.space_group_name_H-M   'P 1'
#
loop_
_entity.id
_entity.type
_entity.pdbx_description
1 polymer ?
#
loop_
_entity_poly.entity_id
_entity_poly.type
_entity_poly.pdbx_seq_one_letter_code
_entity_poly.pdbx_strand_id
1 'polypeptide(L)'
;MNRKKKVVSTLKKKAKKANAKLAPSSNKPRYISKAEREKIALEAELILQENVLQERVLQESVQQESVQEELSVEKDQATAK
;
A
#
# COMPACT_ATOMS: atom_id res chain seq x y z
N MET A 1 -0.39 28.80 -42.96
CA MET A 1 -0.35 29.09 -41.50
C MET A 1 0.99 29.72 -41.15
N ASN A 2 0.98 30.91 -40.55
CA ASN A 2 2.20 31.64 -40.19
C ASN A 2 3.07 30.82 -39.21
N ARG A 3 4.40 31.00 -39.25
CA ARG A 3 5.38 30.25 -38.44
C ARG A 3 4.95 30.13 -36.97
N LYS A 4 4.47 31.23 -36.37
CA LYS A 4 3.95 31.28 -34.98
C LYS A 4 2.85 30.24 -34.73
N LYS A 5 1.82 30.19 -35.58
CA LYS A 5 0.72 29.22 -35.45
C LYS A 5 1.22 27.77 -35.65
N LYS A 6 2.26 27.55 -36.47
CA LYS A 6 2.89 26.22 -36.66
C LYS A 6 3.53 25.70 -35.38
N VAL A 7 4.36 26.52 -34.75
CA VAL A 7 5.03 26.18 -33.49
C VAL A 7 3.99 25.89 -32.39
N VAL A 8 2.95 26.72 -32.27
CA VAL A 8 1.90 26.49 -31.27
C VAL A 8 1.17 25.16 -31.52
N SER A 9 0.85 24.84 -32.77
CA SER A 9 0.17 23.59 -33.11
C SER A 9 1.02 22.35 -32.80
N THR A 10 2.34 22.40 -33.05
CA THR A 10 3.25 21.28 -32.80
C THR A 10 3.46 21.06 -31.31
N LEU A 11 3.62 22.13 -30.53
CA LEU A 11 3.74 22.06 -29.08
C LEU A 11 2.48 21.47 -28.44
N LYS A 12 1.29 21.94 -28.84
CA LYS A 12 0.01 21.39 -28.37
C LYS A 12 -0.13 19.89 -28.68
N LYS A 13 0.25 19.47 -29.89
CA LYS A 13 0.25 18.05 -30.27
C LYS A 13 1.20 17.21 -29.41
N LYS A 14 2.41 17.72 -29.13
CA LYS A 14 3.38 17.06 -28.25
C LYS A 14 2.85 16.94 -26.82
N ALA A 15 2.32 18.02 -26.26
CA ALA A 15 1.72 18.03 -24.92
C ALA A 15 0.56 17.03 -24.82
N LYS A 16 -0.35 17.00 -25.80
CA LYS A 16 -1.46 16.05 -25.82
C LYS A 16 -0.97 14.58 -25.86
N LYS A 17 0.10 14.29 -26.61
CA LYS A 17 0.70 12.96 -26.66
C LYS A 17 1.36 12.57 -25.33
N ALA A 18 2.03 13.50 -24.66
CA ALA A 18 2.62 13.26 -23.34
C ALA A 18 1.54 12.98 -22.29
N ASN A 19 0.50 13.81 -22.25
CA ASN A 19 -0.61 13.65 -21.29
C ASN A 19 -1.38 12.35 -21.54
N ALA A 20 -1.58 11.93 -22.80
CA ALA A 20 -2.24 10.66 -23.11
C ALA A 20 -1.42 9.42 -22.69
N LYS A 21 -0.10 9.53 -22.56
CA LYS A 21 0.76 8.45 -22.04
C LYS A 21 0.75 8.37 -20.51
N LEU A 22 0.70 9.52 -19.85
CA LEU A 22 0.65 9.62 -18.39
C LEU A 22 -0.75 9.36 -17.83
N ALA A 23 -1.79 9.62 -18.62
CA ALA A 23 -3.16 9.36 -18.21
C ALA A 23 -3.36 7.85 -17.94
N PRO A 24 -3.97 7.47 -16.80
CA PRO A 24 -4.33 6.09 -16.57
C PRO A 24 -5.19 5.57 -17.73
N SER A 25 -4.92 4.35 -18.16
CA SER A 25 -5.56 3.75 -19.33
C SER A 25 -7.05 3.52 -19.08
N SER A 26 -7.90 4.48 -19.47
CA SER A 26 -9.37 4.42 -19.41
C SER A 26 -9.93 4.16 -17.99
N ASN A 27 -11.18 4.54 -17.73
CA ASN A 27 -11.88 4.13 -16.50
C ASN A 27 -12.23 2.61 -16.48
N LYS A 28 -11.65 1.83 -17.39
CA LYS A 28 -11.93 0.40 -17.53
C LYS A 28 -10.79 -0.36 -16.88
N PRO A 29 -11.06 -1.40 -16.08
CA PRO A 29 -9.99 -2.23 -15.55
C PRO A 29 -9.21 -2.85 -16.72
N ARG A 30 -7.88 -2.90 -16.59
CA ARG A 30 -7.02 -3.56 -17.58
C ARG A 30 -7.49 -4.99 -17.74
N TYR A 31 -7.66 -5.47 -18.97
CA TYR A 31 -7.95 -6.88 -19.18
C TYR A 31 -6.73 -7.69 -18.77
N ILE A 32 -6.93 -8.60 -17.82
CA ILE A 32 -5.92 -9.51 -17.29
C ILE A 32 -6.38 -10.93 -17.63
N SER A 33 -5.47 -11.76 -18.11
CA SER A 33 -5.77 -13.15 -18.50
C SER A 33 -6.19 -14.00 -17.28
N LYS A 34 -6.80 -15.18 -17.51
CA LYS A 34 -7.25 -16.04 -16.40
C LYS A 34 -6.09 -16.43 -15.47
N ALA A 35 -4.97 -16.87 -16.05
CA ALA A 35 -3.78 -17.25 -15.30
C ALA A 35 -3.17 -16.08 -14.50
N GLU A 36 -3.18 -14.86 -15.05
CA GLU A 36 -2.68 -13.69 -14.32
C GLU A 36 -3.62 -13.26 -13.18
N ARG A 37 -4.94 -13.40 -13.34
CA ARG A 37 -5.89 -13.12 -12.25
C ARG A 37 -5.71 -14.07 -11.07
N GLU A 38 -5.48 -15.35 -11.34
CA GLU A 38 -5.21 -16.35 -10.30
C GLU A 38 -3.93 -16.01 -9.53
N LYS A 39 -2.86 -15.60 -10.22
CA LYS A 39 -1.62 -15.15 -9.57
C LYS A 39 -1.83 -13.94 -8.66
N ILE A 40 -2.55 -12.93 -9.14
CA ILE A 40 -2.83 -11.71 -8.36
C ILE A 40 -3.71 -12.03 -7.15
N ALA A 41 -4.68 -12.94 -7.30
CA ALA A 41 -5.52 -13.38 -6.19
C ALA A 41 -4.70 -14.10 -5.10
N LEU A 42 -3.82 -15.02 -5.49
CA LEU A 42 -2.92 -15.71 -4.55
C LEU A 42 -1.97 -14.74 -3.85
N GLU A 43 -1.39 -13.78 -4.57
CA GLU A 43 -0.53 -12.75 -3.98
C GLU A 43 -1.30 -11.87 -2.99
N ALA A 44 -2.54 -11.50 -3.32
CA ALA A 44 -3.41 -10.77 -2.39
C ALA A 44 -3.76 -11.59 -1.15
N GLU A 45 -4.02 -12.90 -1.28
CA GLU A 45 -4.26 -13.79 -0.15
C GLU A 45 -3.02 -13.91 0.76
N LEU A 46 -1.82 -14.02 0.18
CA LEU A 46 -0.57 -14.05 0.95
C LEU A 46 -0.33 -12.75 1.70
N ILE A 47 -0.55 -11.59 1.07
CA ILE A 47 -0.43 -10.28 1.73
C ILE A 47 -1.43 -10.16 2.88
N LEU A 48 -2.67 -10.61 2.68
CA LEU A 48 -3.67 -10.61 3.75
C LEU A 48 -3.25 -11.50 4.92
N GLN A 49 -2.70 -12.69 4.64
CA GLN A 49 -2.18 -13.58 5.67
C GLN A 49 -1.01 -12.93 6.42
N GLU A 50 -0.07 -12.31 5.71
CA GLU A 50 1.06 -11.61 6.32
C GLU A 50 0.61 -10.47 7.24
N ASN A 51 -0.36 -9.66 6.80
CA ASN A 51 -0.92 -8.59 7.60
C ASN A 51 -1.62 -9.12 8.87
N VAL A 52 -2.40 -10.20 8.75
CA VAL A 52 -3.06 -10.84 9.91
C VAL A 52 -2.02 -11.39 10.89
N LEU A 53 -0.92 -11.96 10.40
CA LEU A 53 0.16 -12.43 11.25
C LEU A 53 0.86 -11.27 11.97
N GLN A 54 1.12 -10.16 11.27
CA GLN A 54 1.68 -8.95 11.88
C GLN A 54 0.76 -8.38 12.97
N GLU A 55 -0.54 -8.31 12.73
CA GLU A 55 -1.51 -7.85 13.73
C GLU A 55 -1.52 -8.74 14.98
N ARG A 56 -1.43 -10.07 14.82
CA ARG A 56 -1.34 -11.00 15.95
C ARG A 56 -0.05 -10.80 16.75
N VAL A 57 1.10 -10.66 16.07
CA VAL A 57 2.39 -10.43 16.72
C VAL A 57 2.36 -9.12 17.53
N LEU A 58 1.75 -8.07 16.99
CA LEU A 58 1.58 -6.79 17.69
C LEU A 58 0.68 -6.92 18.93
N GLN A 59 -0.38 -7.74 18.87
CA GLN A 59 -1.23 -7.99 20.04
C GLN A 59 -0.47 -8.76 21.13
N GLU A 60 0.33 -9.75 20.76
CA GLU A 60 1.14 -10.53 21.69
C GLU A 60 2.19 -9.67 22.41
N SER A 61 2.85 -8.73 21.70
CA SER A 61 3.81 -7.83 22.33
C SER A 61 3.16 -6.89 23.35
N VAL A 62 1.97 -6.36 23.04
CA VAL A 62 1.22 -5.49 23.97
C VAL A 62 0.82 -6.26 25.24
N GLN A 63 0.41 -7.52 25.10
CA GLN A 63 0.08 -8.37 26.25
C GLN A 63 1.31 -8.65 27.11
N GLN A 64 2.47 -8.91 26.50
CA GLN A 64 3.72 -9.13 27.24
C GLN A 64 4.16 -7.89 28.04
N GLU A 65 4.02 -6.69 27.47
CA GLU A 65 4.33 -5.44 28.17
C GLU A 65 3.42 -5.25 29.39
N SER A 66 2.10 -5.49 29.25
CA SER A 66 1.17 -5.40 30.38
C SER A 66 1.48 -6.40 31.50
N VAL A 67 1.87 -7.63 31.17
CA VAL A 67 2.25 -8.65 32.16
C VAL A 67 3.55 -8.27 32.89
N GLN A 68 4.49 -7.61 32.20
CA GLN A 68 5.71 -7.12 32.83
C GLN A 68 5.46 -5.96 33.80
N GLU A 69 4.51 -5.08 33.47
CA GLU A 69 4.10 -3.95 34.32
C GLU A 69 3.39 -4.42 35.61
N GLU A 70 2.57 -5.47 35.54
CA GLU A 70 1.96 -6.05 36.74
C GLU A 70 3.00 -6.73 37.66
N LEU A 71 4.00 -7.41 37.07
CA LEU A 71 5.08 -8.08 37.80
C LEU A 71 6.06 -7.12 38.48
N SER A 72 6.25 -5.89 37.97
CA SER A 72 7.06 -4.88 38.63
C SER A 72 6.33 -4.27 39.83
N VAL A 73 5.03 -3.99 39.70
CA VAL A 73 4.19 -3.45 40.78
C VAL A 73 4.12 -4.42 41.97
N GLU A 74 4.05 -5.72 41.74
CA GLU A 74 4.01 -6.73 42.81
C GLU A 74 5.34 -6.84 43.59
N LYS A 75 6.48 -6.71 42.91
CA LYS A 75 7.82 -6.73 43.54
C LYS A 75 8.08 -5.49 44.39
N ASP A 76 7.60 -4.33 43.96
CA ASP A 76 7.72 -3.08 44.71
C ASP A 76 6.87 -3.10 45.99
N GLN A 77 5.74 -3.82 45.99
CA GLN A 77 4.92 -4.03 47.21
C GLN A 77 5.53 -5.05 48.18
N ALA A 78 6.25 -6.06 47.68
CA ALA A 78 6.87 -7.10 48.51
C ALA A 78 8.12 -6.63 49.27
N THR A 79 8.77 -5.56 48.81
CA THR A 79 9.97 -4.97 49.46
C THR A 79 9.63 -3.93 50.55
N ALA A 80 8.36 -3.53 50.67
CA ALA A 80 7.88 -2.51 51.62
C ALA A 80 7.30 -3.06 52.94
N LYS A 81 7.47 -4.36 53.23
CA LYS A 81 7.13 -5.02 54.50
C LYS A 81 8.37 -5.59 55.17
#